data_AF-A0A535RUK8-F1
#
_entry.id   AF-A0A535RUK8-F1
#
_cell.length_a   1.000
_cell.length_b   1.000
_cell.length_c   1.000
_cell.angle_alpha   90.00
_cell.angle_beta   90.00
_cell.angle_gamma   90.00
#
_symmetry.space_group_name_H-M   'P 1'
#
loop_
_entity.id
_entity.type
_entity.pdbx_description
1 polymer ?
#
loop_
_entity_poly.entity_id
_entity_poly.type
_entity_poly.pdbx_seq_one_letter_code
_entity_poly.pdbx_strand_id
1 'polypeptide(L)'
;MLPLLLTTFLLGLRHGIDWDHIAAITDITSTTVADTPRHDFDAVVFRVGAGGEATARPAQIALFSIEQRRRLLLATLYALGHATMVAVLGTAALVAGALLPDWIDPILTRVVGFTLIVLGLWVFYSVIQFLRGKEEFQLRSRWMLVFAGVAYLWHRVHAAIEGRAHQHVHRIGQYGPASAYAVGLIHGIGAETGSQVLLIAAVGGSVDRAVGVVLMLSFIVGLLASNSIIAVLTATGFVSAQSRRGIYLGIGVLAGVFSLVVGTYFFLDLADELPDLQRVFGAIGA
;
A
#
# COMPACT_ATOMS: atom_id res chain seq x y z
N MET A 1 4.61 -24.02 -18.15
CA MET A 1 5.49 -23.19 -17.30
C MET A 1 5.49 -21.73 -17.70
N LEU A 2 5.90 -21.35 -18.92
CA LEU A 2 5.92 -19.94 -19.35
C LEU A 2 4.58 -19.18 -19.16
N PRO A 3 3.40 -19.74 -19.49
CA PRO A 3 2.13 -19.04 -19.24
C PRO A 3 1.87 -18.78 -17.75
N LEU A 4 2.17 -19.75 -16.88
CA LEU A 4 2.02 -19.60 -15.43
C LEU A 4 2.97 -18.54 -14.86
N LEU A 5 4.21 -18.49 -15.36
CA LEU A 5 5.17 -17.45 -14.98
C LEU A 5 4.68 -16.07 -15.39
N LEU A 6 4.17 -15.92 -16.61
CA LEU A 6 3.61 -14.67 -17.08
C LEU A 6 2.38 -14.27 -16.25
N THR A 7 1.46 -15.19 -15.98
CA THR A 7 0.26 -14.92 -15.16
C THR A 7 0.64 -14.47 -13.75
N THR A 8 1.57 -15.16 -13.10
CA THR A 8 1.99 -14.81 -11.73
C THR A 8 2.78 -13.51 -11.68
N PHE A 9 3.60 -13.23 -12.69
CA PHE A 9 4.24 -11.93 -12.87
C PHE A 9 3.22 -10.80 -13.06
N LEU A 10 2.21 -11.00 -13.91
CA LEU A 10 1.14 -10.02 -14.15
C LEU A 10 0.26 -9.82 -12.89
N LEU A 11 0.01 -10.87 -12.12
CA LEU A 11 -0.63 -10.76 -10.81
C LEU A 11 0.21 -9.91 -9.86
N GLY A 12 1.53 -10.11 -9.83
CA GLY A 12 2.45 -9.28 -9.05
C GLY A 12 2.45 -7.83 -9.49
N LEU A 13 2.45 -7.56 -10.80
CA LEU A 13 2.34 -6.20 -11.35
C LEU A 13 1.02 -5.54 -10.96
N ARG A 14 -0.10 -6.25 -11.10
CA ARG A 14 -1.42 -5.76 -10.69
C ARG A 14 -1.42 -5.43 -9.21
N HIS A 15 -0.95 -6.36 -8.38
CA HIS A 15 -0.89 -6.22 -6.93
C HIS A 15 -0.11 -4.98 -6.51
N GLY A 16 1.07 -4.75 -7.09
CA GLY A 16 1.87 -3.56 -6.76
C GLY A 16 1.33 -2.24 -7.33
N ILE A 17 0.33 -2.27 -8.23
CA ILE A 17 -0.38 -1.08 -8.73
C ILE A 17 -1.65 -0.80 -7.90
N ASP A 18 -1.99 -1.66 -6.95
CA ASP A 18 -3.17 -1.44 -6.13
C ASP A 18 -3.08 -0.12 -5.35
N TRP A 19 -4.27 0.40 -5.06
CA TRP A 19 -4.45 1.73 -4.47
C TRP A 19 -3.63 1.94 -3.19
N ASP A 20 -3.45 0.87 -2.44
CA ASP A 20 -2.75 0.84 -1.18
C ASP A 20 -1.23 1.02 -1.34
N HIS A 21 -0.61 0.43 -2.36
CA HIS A 21 0.81 0.64 -2.70
C HIS A 21 1.03 2.04 -3.26
N ILE A 22 0.14 2.51 -4.13
CA ILE A 22 0.21 3.88 -4.67
C ILE A 22 0.16 4.88 -3.53
N ALA A 23 -0.81 4.75 -2.62
CA ALA A 23 -0.96 5.66 -1.48
C ALA A 23 0.23 5.57 -0.51
N ALA A 24 0.71 4.37 -0.18
CA ALA A 24 1.85 4.18 0.72
C ALA A 24 3.16 4.73 0.13
N ILE A 25 3.46 4.44 -1.14
CA ILE A 25 4.66 4.98 -1.82
C ILE A 25 4.55 6.49 -1.97
N THR A 26 3.36 7.02 -2.30
CA THR A 26 3.17 8.47 -2.40
C THR A 26 3.40 9.15 -1.05
N ASP A 27 2.88 8.59 0.04
CA ASP A 27 3.09 9.12 1.39
C ASP A 27 4.58 9.10 1.79
N ILE A 28 5.26 7.96 1.62
CA ILE A 28 6.69 7.79 1.91
C ILE A 28 7.55 8.74 1.06
N THR A 29 7.23 8.91 -0.23
CA THR A 29 8.01 9.80 -1.12
C THR A 29 7.69 11.28 -0.92
N SER A 30 6.55 11.62 -0.30
CA SER A 30 6.16 13.00 0.01
C SER A 30 6.72 13.54 1.34
N THR A 31 7.01 12.66 2.31
CA THR A 31 7.48 13.04 3.66
C THR A 31 8.97 13.37 3.73
N THR A 32 9.77 12.96 2.75
CA THR A 32 11.22 13.22 2.69
C THR A 32 11.58 14.72 2.66
N VAL A 33 10.65 15.57 2.21
CA VAL A 33 10.78 17.05 2.22
C VAL A 33 11.03 17.61 3.63
N ALA A 34 10.65 16.89 4.69
CA ALA A 34 10.74 17.37 6.07
C ALA A 34 12.06 17.03 6.78
N ASP A 35 12.93 16.21 6.17
CA ASP A 35 14.06 15.60 6.87
C ASP A 35 15.42 15.81 6.17
N THR A 36 15.59 16.89 5.40
CA THR A 36 16.95 17.38 5.17
C THR A 36 17.40 18.01 6.49
N PRO A 37 18.44 17.48 7.17
CA PRO A 37 18.94 18.12 8.37
C PRO A 37 19.25 19.56 8.00
N ARG A 38 18.65 20.52 8.71
CA ARG A 38 18.99 21.94 8.54
C ARG A 38 20.50 22.13 8.52
N HIS A 39 21.26 21.30 9.24
CA HIS A 39 22.72 21.29 9.20
C HIS A 39 23.36 20.98 7.84
N ASP A 40 22.82 20.06 7.03
CA ASP A 40 23.37 19.72 5.70
C ASP A 40 22.93 20.76 4.65
N PHE A 41 21.70 21.24 4.78
CA PHE A 41 21.20 22.36 3.98
C PHE A 41 21.99 23.64 4.30
N ASP A 42 22.19 23.96 5.57
CA ASP A 42 22.98 25.09 6.03
C ASP A 42 24.44 24.91 5.67
N ALA A 43 25.03 23.70 5.69
CA ALA A 43 26.40 23.48 5.25
C ALA A 43 26.57 23.65 3.72
N VAL A 44 25.61 23.19 2.92
CA VAL A 44 25.60 23.37 1.46
C VAL A 44 25.28 24.83 1.10
N VAL A 45 24.26 25.43 1.70
CA VAL A 45 23.87 26.83 1.52
C VAL A 45 24.93 27.78 2.08
N PHE A 46 25.66 27.44 3.13
CA PHE A 46 26.80 28.21 3.61
C PHE A 46 27.99 28.11 2.64
N ARG A 47 28.26 26.93 2.08
CA ARG A 47 29.27 26.74 1.03
C ARG A 47 28.91 27.45 -0.29
N VAL A 48 27.63 27.52 -0.62
CA VAL A 48 27.08 28.15 -1.83
C VAL A 48 26.87 29.65 -1.62
N GLY A 49 26.46 30.09 -0.44
CA GLY A 49 26.30 31.50 -0.07
C GLY A 49 27.63 32.23 0.06
N ALA A 50 28.71 31.51 0.33
CA ALA A 50 30.08 32.04 0.32
C ALA A 50 30.66 32.25 -1.10
N GLY A 51 30.04 31.73 -2.16
CA GLY A 51 30.46 31.97 -3.55
C GLY A 51 29.25 32.31 -4.41
N GLY A 52 29.11 33.58 -4.82
CA GLY A 52 27.89 34.20 -5.38
C GLY A 52 27.05 33.44 -6.43
N GLU A 53 25.98 34.08 -6.92
CA GLU A 53 24.87 33.52 -7.73
C GLU A 53 25.21 32.43 -8.79
N ALA A 54 26.44 32.43 -9.33
CA ALA A 54 26.96 31.39 -10.22
C ALA A 54 27.00 29.97 -9.62
N THR A 55 27.03 29.78 -8.30
CA THR A 55 27.06 28.44 -7.66
C THR A 55 25.69 27.92 -7.19
N ALA A 56 24.64 28.76 -7.23
CA ALA A 56 23.34 28.44 -6.68
C ALA A 56 22.57 27.36 -7.48
N ARG A 57 22.63 27.41 -8.82
CA ARG A 57 21.97 26.41 -9.69
C ARG A 57 22.56 24.99 -9.55
N PRO A 58 23.88 24.76 -9.62
CA PRO A 58 24.44 23.41 -9.48
C PRO A 58 24.16 22.80 -8.11
N ALA A 59 24.15 23.60 -7.03
CA ALA A 59 23.80 23.13 -5.70
C ALA A 59 22.33 22.73 -5.57
N GLN A 60 21.41 23.51 -6.15
CA GLN A 60 19.98 23.16 -6.18
C GLN A 60 19.72 21.85 -6.94
N ILE A 61 20.39 21.65 -8.08
CA ILE A 61 20.29 20.40 -8.87
C ILE A 61 20.84 19.20 -8.07
N ALA A 62 21.96 19.39 -7.35
CA ALA A 62 22.54 18.34 -6.51
C ALA A 62 21.60 17.96 -5.35
N LEU A 63 21.05 18.95 -4.65
CA LEU A 63 20.10 18.72 -3.55
C LEU A 63 18.82 18.02 -4.03
N PHE A 64 18.26 18.44 -5.17
CA PHE A 64 17.13 17.77 -5.81
C PHE A 64 17.45 16.30 -6.12
N SER A 65 18.65 16.01 -6.64
CA SER A 65 19.07 14.64 -6.95
C SER A 65 19.24 13.75 -5.70
N ILE A 66 19.75 14.30 -4.60
CA ILE A 66 19.94 13.58 -3.33
C ILE A 66 18.57 13.25 -2.71
N GLU A 67 17.68 14.24 -2.70
CA GLU A 67 16.30 14.10 -2.22
C GLU A 67 15.53 13.05 -3.03
N GLN A 68 15.67 13.06 -4.36
CA GLN A 68 15.04 12.10 -5.24
C GLN A 68 15.59 10.68 -5.04
N ARG A 69 16.92 10.53 -4.89
CA ARG A 69 17.55 9.24 -4.54
C ARG A 69 17.03 8.69 -3.21
N ARG A 70 16.86 9.56 -2.22
CA ARG A 70 16.34 9.18 -0.89
C ARG A 70 14.89 8.72 -0.96
N ARG A 71 14.03 9.43 -1.69
CA ARG A 71 12.63 9.01 -1.93
C ARG A 71 12.55 7.64 -2.59
N LEU A 72 13.34 7.42 -3.63
CA LEU A 72 13.42 6.13 -4.32
C LEU A 72 13.92 5.03 -3.39
N LEU A 73 14.92 5.32 -2.55
CA LEU A 73 15.45 4.37 -1.56
C LEU A 73 14.38 3.97 -0.54
N LEU A 74 13.65 4.93 0.04
CA LEU A 74 12.61 4.64 1.03
C LEU A 74 11.45 3.83 0.42
N ALA A 75 11.01 4.19 -0.79
CA ALA A 75 9.99 3.43 -1.51
C ALA A 75 10.47 2.00 -1.86
N THR A 76 11.75 1.85 -2.22
CA THR A 76 12.35 0.53 -2.47
C THR A 76 12.42 -0.31 -1.20
N LEU A 77 12.79 0.28 -0.06
CA LEU A 77 12.81 -0.42 1.23
C LEU A 77 11.41 -0.88 1.64
N TYR A 78 10.39 -0.06 1.43
CA TYR A 78 8.99 -0.47 1.61
C TYR A 78 8.64 -1.67 0.72
N ALA A 79 8.93 -1.59 -0.58
CA ALA A 79 8.64 -2.67 -1.52
C ALA A 79 9.39 -3.97 -1.17
N LEU A 80 10.64 -3.86 -0.70
CA LEU A 80 11.44 -5.00 -0.23
C LEU A 80 10.89 -5.60 1.06
N GLY A 81 10.44 -4.78 2.00
CA GLY A 81 9.74 -5.28 3.20
C GLY A 81 8.51 -6.08 2.83
N HIS A 82 7.70 -5.54 1.92
CA HIS A 82 6.51 -6.21 1.41
C HIS A 82 6.84 -7.53 0.70
N ALA A 83 7.81 -7.52 -0.22
CA ALA A 83 8.29 -8.72 -0.90
C ALA A 83 8.86 -9.77 0.07
N THR A 84 9.53 -9.33 1.16
CA THR A 84 10.03 -10.24 2.20
C THR A 84 8.88 -10.96 2.88
N MET A 85 7.84 -10.24 3.29
CA MET A 85 6.69 -10.86 3.94
C MET A 85 5.95 -11.81 3.00
N VAL A 86 5.78 -11.42 1.73
CA VAL A 86 5.24 -12.30 0.67
C VAL A 86 6.04 -13.59 0.55
N ALA A 87 7.37 -13.49 0.49
CA ALA A 87 8.24 -14.67 0.41
C ALA A 87 8.11 -15.56 1.65
N VAL A 88 8.04 -14.98 2.85
CA VAL A 88 7.87 -15.71 4.11
C VAL A 88 6.53 -16.43 4.16
N LEU A 89 5.42 -15.73 3.89
CA LEU A 89 4.08 -16.32 3.89
C LEU A 89 3.93 -17.39 2.80
N GLY A 90 4.49 -17.17 1.61
CA GLY A 90 4.39 -18.12 0.50
C GLY A 90 5.24 -19.36 0.71
N THR A 91 6.44 -19.20 1.28
CA THR A 91 7.24 -20.34 1.72
C THR A 91 6.52 -21.13 2.81
N ALA A 92 5.92 -20.44 3.79
CA ALA A 92 5.13 -21.10 4.83
C ALA A 92 3.93 -21.87 4.25
N ALA A 93 3.20 -21.27 3.31
CA ALA A 93 2.08 -21.93 2.62
C ALA A 93 2.53 -23.16 1.81
N LEU A 94 3.65 -23.07 1.09
CA LEU A 94 4.24 -24.20 0.35
C LEU A 94 4.69 -25.33 1.28
N VAL A 95 5.29 -25.00 2.42
CA VAL A 95 5.71 -25.99 3.43
C VAL A 95 4.51 -26.64 4.11
N ALA A 96 3.47 -25.86 4.42
CA ALA A 96 2.21 -26.36 4.98
C ALA A 96 1.36 -27.15 3.97
N GLY A 97 1.77 -27.21 2.70
CA GLY A 97 1.03 -27.89 1.64
C GLY A 97 -0.33 -27.25 1.31
N ALA A 98 -0.49 -25.96 1.60
CA ALA A 98 -1.74 -25.21 1.46
C ALA A 98 -2.97 -25.86 2.14
N LEU A 99 -2.75 -26.71 3.16
CA LEU A 99 -3.83 -27.27 3.97
C LEU A 99 -4.30 -26.21 4.97
N LEU A 100 -5.21 -25.34 4.55
CA LEU A 100 -6.03 -24.58 5.48
C LEU A 100 -7.12 -25.53 6.00
N PRO A 101 -7.23 -25.75 7.32
CA PRO A 101 -8.39 -26.43 7.89
C PRO A 101 -9.68 -25.75 7.43
N ASP A 102 -10.71 -26.54 7.10
CA ASP A 102 -11.99 -26.05 6.55
C ASP A 102 -12.68 -24.99 7.43
N TRP A 103 -12.36 -24.93 8.72
CA TRP A 103 -12.90 -23.92 9.64
C TRP A 103 -12.26 -22.53 9.49
N ILE A 104 -11.09 -22.43 8.84
CA ILE A 104 -10.37 -21.17 8.65
C ILE A 104 -11.00 -20.34 7.54
N ASP A 105 -11.42 -20.96 6.44
CA ASP A 105 -11.98 -20.25 5.27
C ASP A 105 -13.21 -19.38 5.61
N PRO A 106 -14.20 -19.87 6.39
CA PRO A 106 -15.33 -19.03 6.81
C PRO A 106 -14.90 -17.87 7.72
N ILE A 107 -13.89 -18.07 8.57
CA ILE A 107 -13.37 -17.02 9.45
C ILE A 107 -12.67 -15.95 8.63
N LEU A 108 -11.76 -16.34 7.73
CA LEU A 108 -11.06 -15.40 6.84
C LEU A 108 -12.05 -14.62 5.99
N THR A 109 -13.04 -15.29 5.41
CA THR A 109 -14.09 -14.65 4.61
C THR A 109 -14.86 -13.59 5.41
N ARG A 110 -15.30 -13.92 6.63
CA ARG A 110 -16.02 -12.96 7.49
C ARG A 110 -15.13 -11.79 7.95
N VAL A 111 -13.86 -12.05 8.26
CA VAL A 111 -12.91 -10.99 8.64
C VAL A 111 -12.65 -10.05 7.46
N VAL A 112 -12.45 -10.59 6.25
CA VAL A 112 -12.34 -9.79 5.02
C VAL A 112 -13.62 -8.99 4.79
N GLY A 113 -14.79 -9.61 4.94
CA GLY A 113 -16.08 -8.94 4.80
C GLY A 113 -16.25 -7.77 5.78
N PHE A 114 -15.96 -8.01 7.05
CA PHE A 114 -15.99 -6.99 8.10
C PHE A 114 -15.04 -5.82 7.79
N THR A 115 -13.79 -6.10 7.40
CA THR A 115 -12.83 -5.04 7.07
C THR A 115 -13.25 -4.23 5.85
N LEU A 116 -13.83 -4.85 4.82
CA LEU A 116 -14.40 -4.16 3.65
C LEU A 116 -15.59 -3.26 4.02
N ILE A 117 -16.46 -3.69 4.96
CA ILE A 117 -17.56 -2.85 5.46
C ILE A 117 -16.99 -1.61 6.16
N VAL A 118 -16.06 -1.80 7.10
CA VAL A 118 -15.43 -0.70 7.85
C VAL A 118 -14.75 0.29 6.90
N LEU A 119 -13.97 -0.21 5.95
CA LEU A 119 -13.30 0.63 4.95
C LEU A 119 -14.29 1.34 4.04
N GLY A 120 -15.36 0.67 3.60
CA GLY A 120 -16.42 1.27 2.79
C GLY A 120 -17.11 2.43 3.51
N LEU A 121 -17.53 2.21 4.77
CA LEU A 121 -18.11 3.25 5.62
C LEU A 121 -17.14 4.43 5.83
N TRP A 122 -15.86 4.13 6.04
CA TRP A 122 -14.83 5.15 6.20
C TRP A 122 -14.63 5.99 4.94
N VAL A 123 -14.64 5.37 3.75
CA VAL A 123 -14.56 6.09 2.47
C VAL A 123 -15.76 7.03 2.30
N PHE A 124 -16.97 6.58 2.61
CA PHE A 124 -18.16 7.45 2.59
C PHE A 124 -18.05 8.61 3.58
N TYR A 125 -17.59 8.34 4.81
CA TYR A 125 -17.33 9.39 5.80
C TYR A 125 -16.34 10.43 5.27
N SER A 126 -15.23 9.99 4.66
CA SER A 126 -14.22 10.86 4.05
C SER A 126 -14.79 11.70 2.90
N VAL A 127 -15.58 11.10 2.00
CA VAL A 127 -16.28 11.82 0.93
C VAL A 127 -17.23 12.88 1.49
N ILE A 128 -18.01 12.56 2.52
CA ILE A 128 -18.93 13.51 3.16
C ILE A 128 -18.16 14.67 3.80
N GLN A 129 -17.06 14.40 4.50
CA GLN A 129 -16.23 15.46 5.11
C GLN A 129 -15.57 16.36 4.06
N PHE A 130 -15.12 15.77 2.94
CA PHE A 130 -14.58 16.51 1.81
C PHE A 130 -15.62 17.42 1.14
N LEU A 131 -16.85 16.91 0.94
CA LEU A 131 -17.95 17.71 0.39
C LEU A 131 -18.38 18.86 1.32
N ARG A 132 -18.22 18.68 2.64
CA ARG A 132 -18.46 19.72 3.66
C ARG A 132 -17.32 20.75 3.78
N GLY A 133 -16.26 20.62 2.98
CA GLY A 133 -15.15 21.58 2.93
C GLY A 133 -14.26 21.58 4.18
N LYS A 134 -14.31 20.54 5.02
CA LYS A 134 -13.58 20.50 6.29
C LYS A 134 -12.16 19.93 6.18
N GLU A 135 -11.85 19.19 5.11
CA GLU A 135 -10.55 18.56 4.91
C GLU A 135 -10.08 18.70 3.45
N GLU A 136 -8.78 18.89 3.25
CA GLU A 136 -8.13 18.67 1.96
C GLU A 136 -8.13 17.16 1.67
N PHE A 137 -8.63 16.74 0.52
CA PHE A 137 -8.64 15.32 0.15
C PHE A 137 -7.21 14.82 -0.03
N GLN A 138 -6.70 14.09 0.96
CA GLN A 138 -5.40 13.42 0.93
C GLN A 138 -5.61 11.94 0.65
N LEU A 139 -4.86 11.40 -0.30
CA LEU A 139 -4.83 9.97 -0.59
C LEU A 139 -4.13 9.26 0.57
N ARG A 140 -4.90 8.60 1.43
CA ARG A 140 -4.37 7.81 2.54
C ARG A 140 -4.52 6.33 2.23
N SER A 141 -3.45 5.56 2.43
CA SER A 141 -3.49 4.10 2.36
C SER A 141 -4.50 3.55 3.37
N ARG A 142 -5.22 2.47 3.04
CA ARG A 142 -6.20 1.82 3.94
C ARG A 142 -5.52 1.41 5.26
N TRP A 143 -4.29 0.93 5.19
CA TRP A 143 -3.46 0.61 6.36
C TRP A 143 -3.09 1.84 7.18
N MET A 144 -2.84 2.97 6.54
CA MET A 144 -2.56 4.22 7.24
C MET A 144 -3.81 4.76 7.96
N LEU A 145 -5.01 4.49 7.45
CA LEU A 145 -6.26 4.79 8.14
C LEU A 145 -6.45 3.90 9.37
N VAL A 146 -6.12 2.61 9.26
CA VAL A 146 -6.11 1.68 10.41
C VAL A 146 -5.08 2.14 11.44
N PHE A 147 -3.84 2.45 11.04
CA PHE A 147 -2.82 2.97 11.96
C PHE A 147 -3.23 4.30 12.59
N ALA A 148 -3.82 5.21 11.84
CA ALA A 148 -4.35 6.46 12.38
C ALA A 148 -5.49 6.21 13.38
N GLY A 149 -6.37 5.25 13.11
CA GLY A 149 -7.43 4.83 14.01
C GLY A 149 -6.90 4.20 15.30
N VAL A 150 -5.93 3.28 15.19
CA VAL A 150 -5.26 2.67 16.34
C VAL A 150 -4.50 3.72 17.15
N ALA A 151 -3.73 4.60 16.50
CA ALA A 151 -3.03 5.67 17.17
C ALA A 151 -3.99 6.65 17.86
N TYR A 152 -5.10 7.01 17.19
CA TYR A 152 -6.15 7.84 17.79
C TYR A 152 -6.75 7.18 19.04
N LEU A 153 -7.07 5.89 18.95
CA LEU A 153 -7.62 5.14 20.08
C LEU A 153 -6.62 5.03 21.22
N TRP A 154 -5.36 4.73 20.90
CA TRP A 154 -4.25 4.66 21.84
C TRP A 154 -4.03 5.98 22.57
N HIS A 155 -3.99 7.10 21.83
CA HIS A 155 -3.89 8.44 22.40
C HIS A 155 -5.09 8.80 23.25
N ARG A 156 -6.31 8.40 22.85
CA ARG A 156 -7.53 8.66 23.62
C ARG A 156 -7.54 7.87 24.93
N VAL A 157 -7.07 6.62 24.91
CA VAL A 157 -6.93 5.77 26.10
C VAL A 157 -5.82 6.32 27.01
N HIS A 158 -4.65 6.65 26.48
CA HIS A 158 -3.58 7.29 27.26
C HIS A 158 -4.01 8.63 27.85
N ALA A 159 -4.69 9.48 27.10
CA ALA A 159 -5.20 10.76 27.60
C ALA A 159 -6.26 10.59 28.72
N ALA A 160 -7.06 9.53 28.65
CA ALA A 160 -8.03 9.19 29.70
C ALA A 160 -7.36 8.66 30.98
N ILE A 161 -6.18 8.04 30.86
CA ILE A 161 -5.43 7.45 31.99
C ILE A 161 -4.47 8.47 32.62
N GLU A 162 -3.79 9.29 31.82
CA GLU A 162 -2.74 10.21 32.30
C GLU A 162 -3.26 11.60 32.69
N GLY A 163 -4.53 11.92 32.43
CA GLY A 163 -5.19 13.16 32.89
C GLY A 163 -4.55 14.46 32.38
N ARG A 164 -3.62 14.38 31.42
CA ARG A 164 -2.92 15.53 30.84
C ARG A 164 -3.17 15.60 29.34
N ALA A 165 -3.69 16.74 28.90
CA ALA A 165 -3.83 17.09 27.50
C ALA A 165 -2.43 17.27 26.88
N HIS A 166 -1.84 16.18 26.39
CA HIS A 166 -0.62 16.26 25.60
C HIS A 166 -0.96 16.76 24.19
N GLN A 167 -0.84 18.07 23.97
CA GLN A 167 -0.72 18.67 22.63
C GLN A 167 0.66 18.34 22.04
N HIS A 168 0.86 17.09 21.65
CA HIS A 168 1.87 16.76 20.66
C HIS A 168 1.19 15.91 19.60
N VAL A 169 0.70 16.60 18.57
CA VAL A 169 0.39 15.95 17.29
C VAL A 169 1.73 15.46 16.76
N HIS A 170 2.13 14.25 17.16
CA HIS A 170 3.13 13.49 16.42
C HIS A 170 2.50 13.24 15.05
N ARG A 171 2.74 14.15 14.11
CA ARG A 171 2.66 13.80 12.70
C ARG A 171 3.55 12.56 12.60
N ILE A 172 2.98 11.42 12.19
CA ILE A 172 3.68 10.13 11.94
C ILE A 172 4.60 10.31 10.71
N GLY A 173 5.34 11.42 10.65
CA GLY A 173 5.69 12.11 9.41
C GLY A 173 7.15 11.96 9.02
N GLN A 174 7.86 10.98 9.57
CA GLN A 174 9.26 10.76 9.26
C GLN A 174 9.49 9.26 9.07
N TYR A 175 9.35 8.80 7.83
CA TYR A 175 9.75 7.43 7.48
C TYR A 175 11.27 7.39 7.36
N GLY A 176 11.93 6.86 8.38
CA GLY A 176 13.30 6.37 8.27
C GLY A 176 13.37 5.08 7.43
N PRO A 177 14.58 4.67 6.99
CA PRO A 177 14.80 3.41 6.27
C PRO A 177 14.16 2.19 6.96
N ALA A 178 14.37 2.07 8.28
CA ALA A 178 13.83 0.97 9.08
C ALA A 178 12.30 0.97 9.14
N SER A 179 11.68 2.15 9.33
CA SER A 179 10.22 2.24 9.35
C SER A 179 9.60 1.98 7.98
N ALA A 180 10.22 2.42 6.88
CA ALA A 180 9.73 2.13 5.54
C ALA A 180 9.70 0.62 5.27
N TYR A 181 10.78 -0.09 5.60
CA TYR A 181 10.85 -1.54 5.51
C TYR A 181 9.84 -2.24 6.43
N ALA A 182 9.71 -1.81 7.68
CA ALA A 182 8.75 -2.37 8.64
C ALA A 182 7.30 -2.18 8.20
N VAL A 183 6.96 -1.01 7.67
CA VAL A 183 5.64 -0.74 7.08
C VAL A 183 5.39 -1.67 5.90
N GLY A 184 6.39 -1.89 5.05
CA GLY A 184 6.34 -2.89 3.98
C GLY A 184 6.03 -4.30 4.49
N LEU A 185 6.73 -4.75 5.53
CA LEU A 185 6.48 -6.06 6.17
C LEU A 185 5.03 -6.19 6.63
N ILE A 186 4.53 -5.21 7.39
CA ILE A 186 3.16 -5.22 7.92
C ILE A 186 2.14 -5.21 6.76
N HIS A 187 2.41 -4.43 5.72
CA HIS A 187 1.57 -4.38 4.55
C HIS A 187 1.43 -5.74 3.86
N GLY A 188 2.52 -6.52 3.82
CA GLY A 188 2.53 -7.86 3.24
C GLY A 188 1.72 -8.91 3.99
N ILE A 189 1.20 -8.59 5.18
CA ILE A 189 0.34 -9.50 5.97
C ILE A 189 -1.12 -9.47 5.47
N GLY A 190 -1.51 -8.44 4.71
CA GLY A 190 -2.91 -8.21 4.35
C GLY A 190 -3.61 -9.40 3.71
N ALA A 191 -4.91 -9.54 3.97
CA ALA A 191 -5.71 -10.68 3.54
C ALA A 191 -5.69 -10.90 2.01
N GLU A 192 -5.66 -9.83 1.23
CA GLU A 192 -5.49 -9.91 -0.23
C GLU A 192 -4.15 -10.55 -0.61
N THR A 193 -3.04 -10.03 -0.08
CA THR A 193 -1.70 -10.60 -0.29
C THR A 193 -1.63 -12.04 0.17
N GLY A 194 -2.13 -12.35 1.36
CA GLY A 194 -2.19 -13.71 1.89
C GLY A 194 -2.95 -14.67 0.97
N SER A 195 -4.13 -14.28 0.49
CA SER A 195 -4.95 -15.10 -0.42
C SER A 195 -4.28 -15.34 -1.78
N GLN A 196 -3.62 -14.33 -2.36
CA GLN A 196 -2.88 -14.49 -3.63
C GLN A 196 -1.68 -15.41 -3.47
N VAL A 197 -0.95 -15.25 -2.36
CA VAL A 197 0.21 -16.09 -2.03
C VAL A 197 -0.21 -17.54 -1.79
N LEU A 198 -1.32 -17.78 -1.09
CA LEU A 198 -1.90 -19.11 -0.88
C LEU A 198 -2.32 -19.75 -2.21
N LEU A 199 -2.98 -19.00 -3.10
CA LEU A 199 -3.37 -19.50 -4.43
C LEU A 199 -2.14 -19.91 -5.25
N ILE A 200 -1.11 -19.08 -5.29
CA ILE A 200 0.15 -19.40 -5.99
C ILE A 200 0.83 -20.63 -5.38
N ALA A 201 0.85 -20.72 -4.05
CA ALA A 201 1.41 -21.86 -3.35
C ALA A 201 0.62 -23.15 -3.63
N ALA A 202 -0.71 -23.10 -3.69
CA ALA A 202 -1.56 -24.24 -4.01
C ALA A 202 -1.34 -24.72 -5.45
N VAL A 203 -1.39 -23.81 -6.43
CA VAL A 203 -1.21 -24.12 -7.86
C VAL A 203 0.20 -24.61 -8.16
N GLY A 204 1.21 -23.97 -7.58
CA GLY A 204 2.60 -24.36 -7.80
C GLY A 204 2.96 -25.64 -7.04
N GLY A 205 2.56 -25.72 -5.77
CA GLY A 205 2.81 -26.87 -4.90
C GLY A 205 2.10 -28.15 -5.34
N SER A 206 0.98 -28.07 -6.06
CA SER A 206 0.32 -29.25 -6.64
C SER A 206 1.12 -29.88 -7.79
N VAL A 207 2.01 -29.12 -8.44
CA VAL A 207 2.90 -29.62 -9.48
C VAL A 207 4.21 -30.10 -8.86
N ASP A 208 4.92 -29.20 -8.19
CA ASP A 208 6.16 -29.48 -7.45
C ASP A 208 6.52 -28.26 -6.57
N ARG A 209 7.19 -28.48 -5.44
CA ARG A 209 7.58 -27.39 -4.53
C ARG A 209 8.49 -26.37 -5.22
N ALA A 210 9.41 -26.82 -6.09
CA ALA A 210 10.29 -25.90 -6.80
C ALA A 210 9.48 -25.02 -7.78
N VAL A 211 8.47 -25.57 -8.44
CA VAL A 211 7.55 -24.80 -9.29
C VAL A 211 6.83 -23.74 -8.47
N GLY A 212 6.31 -24.08 -7.29
CA GLY A 212 5.72 -23.10 -6.36
C GLY A 212 6.65 -21.95 -5.98
N VAL A 213 7.91 -22.25 -5.66
CA VAL A 213 8.91 -21.21 -5.37
C VAL A 213 9.15 -20.32 -6.59
N VAL A 214 9.30 -20.89 -7.79
CA VAL A 214 9.54 -20.12 -9.00
C VAL A 214 8.34 -19.22 -9.35
N LEU A 215 7.11 -19.72 -9.19
CA LEU A 215 5.89 -18.92 -9.38
C LEU A 215 5.80 -17.76 -8.37
N MET A 216 6.14 -18.02 -7.11
CA MET A 216 6.21 -16.99 -6.06
C MET A 216 7.28 -15.93 -6.37
N LEU A 217 8.46 -16.34 -6.84
CA LEU A 217 9.51 -15.40 -7.25
C LEU A 217 9.08 -14.56 -8.45
N SER A 218 8.38 -15.17 -9.43
CA SER A 218 7.81 -14.45 -10.58
C SER A 218 6.83 -13.36 -10.13
N PHE A 219 5.94 -13.68 -9.18
CA PHE A 219 5.04 -12.71 -8.54
C PHE A 219 5.80 -11.59 -7.82
N ILE A 220 6.81 -11.92 -7.01
CA ILE A 220 7.64 -10.92 -6.30
C ILE A 220 8.33 -9.98 -7.30
N VAL A 221 8.85 -10.48 -8.42
CA VAL A 221 9.49 -9.64 -9.44
C VAL A 221 8.48 -8.68 -10.07
N GLY A 222 7.26 -9.13 -10.38
CA GLY A 222 6.19 -8.25 -10.88
C GLY A 222 5.80 -7.17 -9.86
N LEU A 223 5.69 -7.56 -8.59
CA LEU A 223 5.42 -6.65 -7.49
C LEU A 223 6.52 -5.60 -7.31
N LEU A 224 7.79 -5.99 -7.32
CA LEU A 224 8.90 -5.05 -7.19
C LEU A 224 9.00 -4.12 -8.41
N ALA A 225 8.73 -4.64 -9.62
CA ALA A 225 8.75 -3.86 -10.84
C ALA A 225 7.68 -2.76 -10.83
N SER A 226 6.42 -3.10 -10.51
CA SER A 226 5.32 -2.14 -10.40
C SER A 226 5.56 -1.08 -9.32
N ASN A 227 5.98 -1.50 -8.13
CA ASN A 227 6.32 -0.57 -7.04
C ASN A 227 7.46 0.38 -7.41
N SER A 228 8.47 -0.10 -8.13
CA SER A 228 9.58 0.74 -8.61
C SER A 228 9.12 1.76 -9.65
N ILE A 229 8.22 1.36 -10.57
CA ILE A 229 7.62 2.28 -11.55
C ILE A 229 6.85 3.39 -10.83
N ILE A 230 5.99 3.03 -9.86
CA ILE A 230 5.22 4.01 -9.08
C ILE A 230 6.14 4.93 -8.27
N ALA A 231 7.19 4.39 -7.66
CA ALA A 231 8.18 5.18 -6.94
C ALA A 231 8.86 6.22 -7.84
N VAL A 232 9.22 5.85 -9.07
CA VAL A 232 9.80 6.78 -10.05
C VAL A 232 8.78 7.84 -10.48
N LEU A 233 7.55 7.44 -10.80
CA LEU A 233 6.49 8.36 -11.23
C LEU A 233 6.11 9.38 -10.14
N THR A 234 6.08 8.93 -8.89
CA THR A 234 5.78 9.79 -7.73
C THR A 234 6.97 10.66 -7.34
N ALA A 235 8.20 10.14 -7.36
CA ALA A 235 9.41 10.89 -7.03
C ALA A 235 9.76 11.98 -8.05
N THR A 236 9.44 11.78 -9.34
CA THR A 236 9.64 12.77 -10.41
C THR A 236 8.52 13.81 -10.49
N GLY A 237 7.51 13.74 -9.62
CA GLY A 237 6.37 14.67 -9.61
C GLY A 237 5.41 14.48 -10.79
N PHE A 238 5.53 13.39 -11.55
CA PHE A 238 4.69 13.12 -12.71
C PHE A 238 3.23 12.80 -12.34
N VAL A 239 2.95 12.61 -11.05
CA VAL A 239 1.59 12.48 -10.52
C VAL A 239 1.06 13.86 -10.12
N SER A 240 0.81 14.72 -11.11
CA SER A 240 -0.14 15.85 -10.99
C SER A 240 -1.58 15.33 -11.00
N ALA A 241 -1.85 14.32 -10.17
CA ALA A 241 -3.14 13.65 -10.17
C ALA A 241 -4.14 14.35 -9.24
N GLN A 242 -3.80 15.48 -8.63
CA GLN A 242 -4.77 16.32 -7.93
C GLN A 242 -5.67 17.14 -8.89
N SER A 243 -5.41 17.14 -10.20
CA SER A 243 -6.08 18.06 -11.14
C SER A 243 -7.51 17.70 -11.54
N ARG A 244 -8.06 16.53 -11.15
CA ARG A 244 -9.44 16.13 -11.49
C ARG A 244 -10.22 15.61 -10.30
N ARG A 245 -10.55 16.52 -9.37
CA ARG A 245 -11.42 16.31 -8.19
C ARG A 245 -12.62 15.39 -8.44
N GLY A 246 -13.30 15.56 -9.57
CA GLY A 246 -14.49 14.76 -9.92
C GLY A 246 -14.20 13.28 -10.17
N ILE A 247 -13.05 12.95 -10.75
CA ILE A 247 -12.66 11.55 -11.01
C ILE A 247 -12.37 10.83 -9.69
N TYR A 248 -11.66 11.49 -8.78
CA TYR A 248 -11.36 10.94 -7.45
C TYR A 248 -12.61 10.70 -6.62
N LEU A 249 -13.54 11.66 -6.65
CA LEU A 249 -14.82 11.52 -5.98
C LEU A 249 -15.61 10.33 -6.55
N GLY A 250 -15.66 10.21 -7.89
CA GLY A 250 -16.33 9.10 -8.57
C GLY A 250 -15.72 7.74 -8.22
N ILE A 251 -14.38 7.61 -8.29
CA ILE A 251 -13.67 6.39 -7.93
C ILE A 251 -13.87 6.06 -6.45
N GLY A 252 -13.78 7.04 -5.55
CA GLY A 252 -13.98 6.85 -4.12
C GLY A 252 -15.39 6.35 -3.79
N VAL A 253 -16.43 6.97 -4.37
CA VAL A 253 -17.82 6.52 -4.18
C VAL A 253 -18.02 5.11 -4.74
N LEU A 254 -17.53 4.83 -5.95
CA LEU A 254 -17.63 3.50 -6.55
C LEU A 254 -16.94 2.42 -5.70
N ALA A 255 -15.71 2.69 -5.26
CA ALA A 255 -14.96 1.80 -4.39
C ALA A 255 -15.64 1.60 -3.03
N GLY A 256 -16.22 2.66 -2.46
CA GLY A 256 -16.99 2.60 -1.21
C GLY A 256 -18.23 1.73 -1.35
N VAL A 257 -19.03 1.92 -2.41
CA VAL A 257 -20.20 1.07 -2.71
C VAL A 257 -19.78 -0.39 -2.90
N PHE A 258 -18.79 -0.64 -3.75
CA PHE A 258 -18.31 -1.99 -4.01
C PHE A 258 -17.82 -2.68 -2.72
N SER A 259 -17.06 -1.97 -1.90
CA SER A 259 -16.55 -2.46 -0.61
C SER A 259 -17.69 -2.79 0.36
N LEU A 260 -18.74 -1.96 0.44
CA LEU A 260 -19.91 -2.25 1.27
C LEU A 260 -20.69 -3.46 0.77
N VAL A 261 -20.91 -3.57 -0.54
CA VAL A 261 -21.66 -4.69 -1.14
C VAL A 261 -20.89 -5.99 -0.92
N VAL A 262 -19.68 -6.11 -1.47
CA VAL A 262 -18.86 -7.33 -1.34
C VAL A 262 -18.59 -7.65 0.12
N GLY A 263 -18.28 -6.62 0.94
CA GLY A 263 -18.06 -6.78 2.36
C GLY A 263 -19.25 -7.38 3.10
N THR A 264 -20.47 -6.94 2.77
CA THR A 264 -21.71 -7.47 3.36
C THR A 264 -21.94 -8.93 2.98
N TYR A 265 -21.78 -9.27 1.70
CA TYR A 265 -21.92 -10.66 1.24
C TYR A 265 -20.90 -11.59 1.93
N PHE A 266 -19.64 -11.16 2.05
CA PHE A 266 -18.60 -11.93 2.73
C PHE A 266 -18.85 -12.05 4.25
N PHE A 267 -19.32 -10.98 4.89
CA PHE A 267 -19.59 -10.98 6.32
C PHE A 267 -20.79 -11.87 6.70
N LEU A 268 -21.80 -11.91 5.83
CA LEU A 268 -23.00 -12.73 6.01
C LEU A 268 -22.86 -14.16 5.49
N ASP A 269 -21.68 -14.55 5.01
CA ASP A 269 -21.42 -15.90 4.47
C ASP A 269 -22.27 -16.21 3.22
N LEU A 270 -22.58 -15.18 2.43
CA LEU A 270 -23.36 -15.24 1.19
C LEU A 270 -22.47 -15.07 -0.05
N ALA A 271 -21.16 -15.27 0.06
CA ALA A 271 -20.22 -15.02 -1.04
C ALA A 271 -20.57 -15.78 -2.32
N ASP A 272 -21.19 -16.96 -2.20
CA ASP A 272 -21.63 -17.80 -3.31
C ASP A 272 -22.80 -17.20 -4.12
N GLU A 273 -23.51 -16.20 -3.57
CA GLU A 273 -24.57 -15.48 -4.28
C GLU A 273 -24.04 -14.34 -5.16
N LEU A 274 -22.77 -14.00 -5.06
CA LEU A 274 -22.16 -12.98 -5.92
C LEU A 274 -22.13 -13.46 -7.38
N PRO A 275 -22.28 -12.54 -8.37
CA PRO A 275 -22.25 -12.91 -9.77
C PRO A 275 -20.96 -13.64 -10.13
N ASP A 276 -21.10 -14.83 -10.72
CA ASP A 276 -19.95 -15.57 -11.25
C ASP A 276 -19.37 -14.79 -12.43
N LEU A 277 -18.27 -14.10 -12.16
CA LEU A 277 -17.60 -13.26 -13.15
C LEU A 277 -17.13 -14.06 -14.37
N GLN A 278 -16.85 -15.37 -14.22
CA GLN A 278 -16.49 -16.20 -15.37
C GLN A 278 -17.66 -16.37 -16.34
N ARG A 279 -18.88 -16.53 -15.84
CA ARG A 279 -20.10 -16.55 -16.67
C ARG A 279 -20.38 -15.20 -17.30
N VAL A 280 -20.18 -14.12 -16.56
CA VAL A 280 -20.42 -12.76 -17.05
C VAL A 280 -19.42 -12.39 -18.16
N PHE A 281 -18.12 -12.64 -17.97
CA PHE A 281 -17.11 -12.34 -18.98
C PHE A 281 -17.10 -13.36 -20.14
N GLY A 282 -17.47 -14.62 -19.88
CA GLY A 282 -17.67 -15.62 -20.93
C GLY A 282 -18.82 -15.27 -21.89
N ALA A 283 -19.86 -14.58 -21.41
CA ALA A 283 -20.96 -14.09 -22.23
C ALA A 283 -20.63 -12.83 -23.05
N ILE A 284 -19.59 -12.08 -22.67
CA ILE A 284 -19.13 -10.89 -23.39
C ILE A 284 -18.06 -11.25 -24.44
N GLY A 285 -17.43 -12.42 -24.30
CA GLY A 285 -16.43 -12.96 -25.23
C GLY A 285 -16.97 -13.90 -26.32
N ALA A 286 -18.29 -14.08 -26.41
CA ALA A 286 -18.99 -14.83 -27.46
C ALA A 286 -19.77 -13.87 -28.37
#